data_AF-S2KR81-F1
#
_entry.id   AF-S2KR81-F1
#
_cell.length_a   1.000
_cell.length_b   1.000
_cell.length_c   1.000
_cell.angle_alpha   90.00
_cell.angle_beta   90.00
_cell.angle_gamma   90.00
#
_symmetry.space_group_name_H-M   'P 1'
#
loop_
_entity.id
_entity.type
_entity.pdbx_description
1 polymer ?
#
loop_
_entity_poly.entity_id
_entity_poly.type
_entity_poly.pdbx_seq_one_letter_code
_entity_poly.pdbx_strand_id
1 'polypeptide(L)'
;MKQPSLKLESESLPLLGIAAWSGTGKTTLLESLLPRLRQRNLQVAVIKHAHHAFDVDQPGKDSYRLRQAGATPMLVASRARMALMMETPDQEEPDLATLIEALRPLAPDLVLVEGFKAWPLPKLELHRESLGKPLLAWEDPWIRGVASNSELALPPHVESLDLDDIEALTEWIADWPRRWPQMRFPRLMEIAP
;
A
#
# COMPACT_ATOMS: atom_id res chain seq x y z
N MET A 1 25.72 1.44 -0.52
CA MET A 1 25.01 2.45 -1.35
C MET A 1 24.09 3.24 -0.43
N LYS A 2 23.98 4.57 -0.57
CA LYS A 2 23.02 5.34 0.22
C LYS A 2 21.61 4.91 -0.20
N GLN A 3 20.79 4.49 0.77
CA GLN A 3 19.38 4.16 0.54
C GLN A 3 18.69 5.35 -0.14
N PRO A 4 17.92 5.15 -1.23
CA PRO A 4 17.08 6.21 -1.75
C PRO A 4 16.09 6.62 -0.66
N SER A 5 16.17 7.86 -0.19
CA SER A 5 15.15 8.40 0.71
C SER A 5 13.97 8.85 -0.15
N LEU A 6 12.82 8.21 0.02
CA LEU A 6 11.58 8.66 -0.60
C LEU A 6 11.25 10.06 -0.08
N LYS A 7 11.32 11.06 -0.95
CA LYS A 7 10.96 12.45 -0.62
C LYS A 7 9.53 12.71 -1.07
N LEU A 8 8.57 12.44 -0.18
CA LEU A 8 7.15 12.61 -0.47
C LEU A 8 6.77 14.02 -0.94
N GLU A 9 7.45 15.05 -0.43
CA GLU A 9 7.21 16.45 -0.83
C GLU A 9 7.43 16.71 -2.32
N SER A 10 8.32 15.95 -2.95
CA SER A 10 8.61 16.02 -4.39
C SER A 10 8.03 14.83 -5.17
N GLU A 11 7.35 13.91 -4.49
CA GLU A 11 6.79 12.72 -5.12
C GLU A 11 5.56 13.12 -5.96
N SER A 12 5.56 12.73 -7.23
CA SER A 12 4.46 12.96 -8.16
C SER A 12 3.51 11.77 -8.26
N LEU A 13 4.00 10.55 -7.99
CA LEU A 13 3.21 9.33 -8.00
C LEU A 13 2.37 9.24 -6.72
N PRO A 14 1.02 9.21 -6.82
CA PRO A 14 0.17 9.09 -5.64
C PRO A 14 0.39 7.79 -4.89
N LEU A 15 0.60 7.90 -3.57
CA LEU A 15 0.78 6.75 -2.67
C LEU A 15 -0.31 6.77 -1.59
N LEU A 16 -0.86 5.60 -1.26
CA LEU A 16 -1.79 5.43 -0.16
C LEU A 16 -1.49 4.14 0.60
N GLY A 17 -1.10 4.26 1.86
CA GLY A 17 -0.92 3.13 2.76
C GLY A 17 -2.25 2.59 3.26
N ILE A 18 -2.35 1.27 3.42
CA ILE A 18 -3.50 0.62 4.05
C ILE A 18 -3.06 0.07 5.40
N ALA A 19 -3.41 0.78 6.46
CA ALA A 19 -3.09 0.45 7.83
C ALA A 19 -4.22 -0.35 8.47
N ALA A 20 -3.88 -1.46 9.12
CA ALA A 20 -4.85 -2.25 9.86
C ALA A 20 -4.14 -3.14 10.88
N TRP A 21 -4.84 -3.48 11.95
CA TRP A 21 -4.47 -4.60 12.81
C TRP A 21 -4.69 -5.92 12.07
N SER A 22 -3.99 -6.98 12.51
CA SER A 22 -4.22 -8.32 11.95
C SER A 22 -5.67 -8.75 12.21
N GLY A 23 -6.32 -9.36 11.22
CA GLY A 23 -7.71 -9.80 11.33
C GLY A 23 -8.78 -8.78 10.93
N THR A 24 -8.44 -7.52 10.61
CA THR A 24 -9.44 -6.50 10.22
C THR A 24 -10.11 -6.74 8.86
N GLY A 25 -9.52 -7.59 8.00
CA GLY A 25 -10.07 -7.90 6.67
C GLY A 25 -9.48 -7.07 5.53
N LYS A 26 -8.26 -6.55 5.68
CA LYS A 26 -7.57 -5.70 4.71
C LYS A 26 -7.50 -6.31 3.29
N THR A 27 -7.12 -7.58 3.18
CA THR A 27 -7.05 -8.27 1.89
C THR A 27 -8.43 -8.35 1.24
N THR A 28 -9.46 -8.73 2.00
CA THR A 28 -10.85 -8.83 1.53
C THR A 28 -11.38 -7.48 1.04
N LEU A 29 -11.04 -6.39 1.74
CA LEU A 29 -11.41 -5.05 1.30
C LEU A 29 -10.69 -4.69 -0.02
N LEU A 30 -9.38 -4.90 -0.12
CA LEU A 30 -8.63 -4.61 -1.34
C LEU A 30 -9.10 -5.43 -2.55
N GLU A 31 -9.43 -6.71 -2.35
CA GLU A 31 -10.03 -7.56 -3.39
C GLU A 31 -11.38 -7.02 -3.88
N SER A 32 -12.14 -6.36 -3.01
CA SER A 32 -13.43 -5.74 -3.36
C SER A 32 -13.26 -4.39 -4.08
N LEU A 33 -12.24 -3.60 -3.70
CA LEU A 33 -12.01 -2.27 -4.23
C LEU A 33 -11.28 -2.27 -5.59
N LEU A 34 -10.25 -3.11 -5.76
CA LEU A 34 -9.42 -3.10 -6.97
C LEU A 34 -10.22 -3.27 -8.29
N PRO A 35 -11.19 -4.18 -8.39
CA PRO A 35 -12.04 -4.27 -9.58
C PRO A 35 -12.86 -3.01 -9.85
N ARG A 36 -13.34 -2.33 -8.81
CA ARG A 36 -14.16 -1.12 -8.92
C ARG A 36 -13.34 0.12 -9.28
N LEU A 37 -12.11 0.21 -8.77
CA LEU A 37 -11.14 1.23 -9.18
C LEU A 37 -10.76 1.03 -10.65
N ARG A 38 -10.54 -0.21 -11.08
CA ARG A 38 -10.30 -0.54 -12.49
C ARG A 38 -11.48 -0.17 -13.39
N GLN A 39 -12.72 -0.40 -12.95
CA GLN A 39 -13.92 0.00 -13.71
C GLN A 39 -14.03 1.51 -13.91
N ARG A 40 -13.39 2.30 -13.04
CA ARG A 40 -13.24 3.76 -13.15
C ARG A 40 -12.03 4.18 -14.00
N ASN A 41 -11.41 3.24 -14.72
CA ASN A 41 -10.20 3.42 -15.52
C ASN A 41 -8.97 3.87 -14.71
N LEU A 42 -8.94 3.59 -13.40
CA LEU A 42 -7.79 3.89 -12.56
C LEU A 42 -6.80 2.71 -12.58
N GLN A 43 -5.59 2.95 -13.06
CA GLN A 43 -4.51 1.97 -13.04
C GLN A 43 -3.83 1.96 -11.67
N VAL A 44 -4.31 1.06 -10.80
CA VAL A 44 -3.78 0.92 -9.43
C VAL A 44 -2.70 -0.15 -9.38
N ALA A 45 -1.52 0.22 -8.90
CA ALA A 45 -0.48 -0.72 -8.50
C ALA A 45 -0.60 -1.04 -7.00
N VAL A 46 -0.10 -2.21 -6.60
CA VAL A 46 -0.08 -2.62 -5.19
C VAL A 46 1.34 -3.04 -4.82
N ILE A 47 1.89 -2.42 -3.78
CA ILE A 47 3.10 -2.88 -3.11
C ILE A 47 2.66 -3.59 -1.83
N LYS A 48 2.97 -4.88 -1.70
CA LYS A 48 2.65 -5.68 -0.52
C LYS A 48 3.91 -6.16 0.16
N HIS A 49 4.03 -5.91 1.47
CA HIS A 49 5.08 -6.51 2.29
C HIS A 49 4.69 -7.93 2.69
N ALA A 50 5.49 -8.93 2.32
CA ALA A 50 5.34 -10.31 2.77
C ALA A 50 6.10 -10.52 4.08
N HIS A 51 5.49 -11.21 5.05
CA HIS A 51 6.13 -11.49 6.36
C HIS A 51 7.19 -12.60 6.30
N HIS A 52 7.27 -13.33 5.19
CA HIS A 52 8.19 -14.44 4.98
C HIS A 52 8.72 -14.42 3.55
N ALA A 53 9.84 -15.10 3.31
CA ALA A 53 10.34 -15.38 1.97
C ALA A 53 9.26 -16.09 1.14
N PHE A 54 9.21 -15.77 -0.16
CA PHE A 54 8.21 -16.32 -1.08
C PHE A 54 8.84 -16.56 -2.45
N ASP A 55 8.32 -17.58 -3.15
CA ASP A 55 8.63 -17.83 -4.56
C ASP A 55 7.38 -17.57 -5.40
N VAL A 56 7.56 -16.85 -6.52
CA VAL A 56 6.50 -16.67 -7.53
C VAL A 56 6.47 -17.84 -8.51
N ASP A 57 7.63 -18.42 -8.80
CA ASP A 57 7.77 -19.64 -9.56
C ASP A 57 7.71 -20.90 -8.67
N GLN A 58 7.77 -22.08 -9.30
CA GLN A 58 7.57 -23.35 -8.62
C GLN A 58 8.88 -24.14 -8.54
N PRO A 59 9.27 -24.66 -7.35
CA PRO A 59 10.38 -25.57 -7.20
C PRO A 59 10.35 -26.71 -8.22
N GLY A 60 11.49 -26.99 -8.85
CA GLY A 60 11.64 -28.05 -9.85
C GLY A 60 11.23 -27.67 -11.28
N LYS A 61 10.62 -26.49 -11.52
CA LYS A 61 10.38 -25.97 -12.88
C LYS A 61 11.59 -25.19 -13.40
N ASP A 62 11.64 -24.99 -14.72
CA ASP A 62 12.79 -24.40 -15.40
C ASP A 62 13.12 -22.99 -14.90
N SER A 63 12.11 -22.12 -14.71
CA SER A 63 12.34 -20.76 -14.20
C SER A 63 12.97 -20.75 -12.80
N TYR A 64 12.52 -21.64 -11.91
CA TYR A 64 13.09 -21.78 -10.57
C TYR A 64 14.52 -22.28 -10.63
N ARG A 65 14.79 -23.31 -11.46
CA ARG A 65 16.14 -23.86 -11.62
C ARG A 65 17.12 -22.82 -12.18
N LEU A 66 16.69 -22.02 -13.16
CA LEU A 66 17.52 -20.95 -13.75
C LEU A 66 17.80 -19.82 -12.76
N ARG A 67 16.78 -19.40 -11.98
CA ARG A 67 16.94 -18.39 -10.93
C ARG A 67 17.90 -18.86 -9.84
N GLN A 68 17.71 -20.07 -9.32
CA GLN A 68 18.61 -20.68 -8.33
C GLN A 68 20.03 -20.91 -8.88
N ALA A 69 20.20 -21.05 -10.20
CA ALA A 69 21.51 -21.11 -10.84
C ALA A 69 22.18 -19.73 -11.01
N GLY A 70 21.50 -18.64 -10.65
CA GLY A 70 22.05 -17.28 -10.63
C GLY A 70 21.44 -16.29 -11.62
N ALA A 71 20.37 -16.64 -12.35
CA ALA A 71 19.70 -15.69 -13.24
C ALA A 71 19.04 -14.56 -12.43
N THR A 72 19.59 -13.34 -12.49
CA THR A 72 19.07 -12.15 -11.80
C THR A 72 19.29 -10.90 -12.69
N PRO A 73 18.24 -10.19 -13.13
CA PRO A 73 16.82 -10.50 -12.90
C PRO A 73 16.31 -11.71 -13.72
N MET A 74 15.28 -12.38 -13.22
CA MET A 74 14.54 -13.43 -13.93
C MET A 74 13.19 -12.89 -14.40
N LEU A 75 12.97 -12.84 -15.72
CA LEU A 75 11.71 -12.41 -16.33
C LEU A 75 11.02 -13.59 -17.01
N VAL A 76 9.81 -13.91 -16.57
CA VAL A 76 8.96 -14.95 -17.16
C VAL A 76 7.75 -14.29 -17.80
N ALA A 77 7.43 -14.66 -19.04
CA ALA A 77 6.29 -14.11 -19.76
C ALA A 77 5.42 -15.20 -20.40
N SER A 78 4.15 -14.90 -20.55
CA SER A 78 3.14 -15.72 -21.24
C SER A 78 2.15 -14.79 -21.95
N ARG A 79 1.24 -15.36 -22.75
CA ARG A 79 0.14 -14.59 -23.35
C ARG A 79 -0.73 -13.85 -22.31
N ALA A 80 -0.82 -14.37 -21.09
CA ALA A 80 -1.73 -13.84 -20.07
C ALA A 80 -1.07 -12.81 -19.13
N ARG A 81 0.25 -12.91 -18.90
CA ARG A 81 0.97 -12.11 -17.89
C ARG A 81 2.48 -12.25 -18.01
N MET A 82 3.19 -11.34 -17.36
CA MET A 82 4.61 -11.45 -17.05
C MET A 82 4.84 -11.41 -15.53
N ALA A 83 5.96 -11.98 -15.09
CA ALA A 83 6.47 -11.92 -13.72
C ALA A 83 7.97 -11.62 -13.76
N LEU A 84 8.39 -10.60 -13.00
CA LEU A 84 9.78 -10.20 -12.80
C LEU A 84 10.18 -10.57 -11.37
N MET A 85 11.24 -11.37 -11.22
CA MET A 85 11.86 -11.65 -9.92
C MET A 85 13.27 -11.06 -9.87
N MET A 86 13.59 -10.45 -8.72
CA MET A 86 14.91 -9.94 -8.38
C MET A 86 15.30 -10.51 -7.02
N GLU A 87 16.52 -11.04 -6.92
CA GLU A 87 17.08 -11.49 -5.64
C GLU A 87 17.71 -10.30 -4.91
N THR A 88 17.46 -10.19 -3.60
CA THR A 88 18.01 -9.11 -2.74
C THR A 88 18.73 -9.69 -1.51
N PRO A 89 19.79 -10.52 -1.70
CA PRO A 89 20.38 -11.32 -0.61
C PRO A 89 21.03 -10.50 0.51
N ASP A 90 21.49 -9.29 0.22
CA ASP A 90 22.15 -8.39 1.18
C ASP A 90 21.18 -7.36 1.81
N GLN A 91 19.87 -7.54 1.61
CA GLN A 91 18.84 -6.63 2.08
C GLN A 91 18.01 -7.31 3.17
N GLU A 92 18.12 -6.81 4.41
CA GLU A 92 17.35 -7.36 5.54
C GLU A 92 15.85 -7.08 5.40
N GLU A 93 15.48 -5.90 4.92
CA GLU A 93 14.08 -5.46 4.76
C GLU A 93 13.89 -4.75 3.42
N PRO A 94 12.76 -4.96 2.72
CA PRO A 94 12.48 -4.28 1.46
C PRO A 94 12.42 -2.77 1.65
N ASP A 95 12.98 -2.05 0.69
CA ASP A 95 12.99 -0.60 0.67
C ASP A 95 11.86 -0.10 -0.23
N LEU A 96 10.89 0.56 0.39
CA LEU A 96 9.71 1.07 -0.32
C LEU A 96 10.10 2.06 -1.42
N ALA A 97 11.14 2.87 -1.22
CA ALA A 97 11.60 3.83 -2.22
C ALA A 97 12.06 3.11 -3.49
N THR A 98 12.90 2.07 -3.33
CA THR A 98 13.35 1.22 -4.44
C THR A 98 12.18 0.54 -5.16
N LEU A 99 11.17 0.05 -4.43
CA LEU A 99 9.98 -0.56 -5.03
C LEU A 99 9.13 0.44 -5.82
N ILE A 100 9.01 1.68 -5.34
CA ILE A 100 8.32 2.76 -6.05
C ILE A 100 9.05 3.09 -7.35
N GLU A 101 10.39 3.21 -7.33
CA GLU A 101 11.18 3.45 -8.54
C GLU A 101 10.97 2.36 -9.60
N ALA A 102 10.86 1.09 -9.18
CA ALA A 102 10.57 -0.01 -10.09
C ALA A 102 9.19 0.07 -10.75
N LEU A 103 8.21 0.72 -10.11
CA LEU A 103 6.87 0.92 -10.65
C LEU A 103 6.73 2.16 -11.55
N ARG A 104 7.57 3.19 -11.38
CA ARG A 104 7.46 4.45 -12.14
C ARG A 104 7.37 4.26 -13.66
N PRO A 105 8.17 3.41 -14.31
CA PRO A 105 8.10 3.23 -15.76
C PRO A 105 6.77 2.65 -16.25
N LEU A 106 6.00 2.01 -15.35
CA LEU A 106 4.69 1.45 -15.65
C LEU A 106 3.55 2.48 -15.52
N ALA A 107 3.87 3.68 -15.04
CA ALA A 107 2.98 4.83 -14.91
C ALA A 107 1.60 4.52 -14.28
N PRO A 108 1.52 3.86 -13.10
CA PRO A 108 0.25 3.71 -12.42
C PRO A 108 -0.28 5.08 -11.96
N ASP A 109 -1.60 5.23 -11.88
CA ASP A 109 -2.24 6.44 -11.38
C ASP A 109 -2.18 6.53 -9.84
N LEU A 110 -2.07 5.37 -9.19
CA LEU A 110 -2.06 5.22 -7.73
C LEU A 110 -1.29 3.96 -7.32
N VAL A 111 -0.51 4.06 -6.25
CA VAL A 111 0.09 2.90 -5.57
C VAL A 111 -0.57 2.71 -4.20
N LEU A 112 -1.21 1.56 -4.00
CA LEU A 112 -1.63 1.10 -2.68
C LEU A 112 -0.48 0.37 -2.00
N VAL A 113 -0.15 0.77 -0.78
CA VAL A 113 0.92 0.16 0.02
C VAL A 113 0.31 -0.65 1.15
N GLU A 114 0.37 -1.97 1.03
CA GLU A 114 -0.10 -2.92 2.03
C GLU A 114 1.09 -3.43 2.87
N GLY A 115 1.15 -3.02 4.14
CA GLY A 115 2.31 -3.30 5.00
C GLY A 115 3.08 -2.02 5.28
N PHE A 116 4.41 -2.11 5.46
CA PHE A 116 5.27 -0.94 5.63
C PHE A 116 4.76 0.06 6.70
N LYS A 117 4.22 -0.45 7.82
CA LYS A 117 3.49 0.37 8.82
C LYS A 117 4.29 1.56 9.36
N ALA A 118 5.60 1.39 9.50
CA ALA A 118 6.51 2.43 10.00
C ALA A 118 6.83 3.52 8.98
N TRP A 119 6.47 3.35 7.70
CA TRP A 119 6.80 4.34 6.68
C TRP A 119 5.93 5.60 6.82
N PRO A 120 6.55 6.80 6.77
CA PRO A 120 5.86 8.07 6.94
C PRO A 120 5.18 8.48 5.64
N LEU A 121 4.09 7.79 5.27
CA LEU A 121 3.28 8.08 4.08
C LEU A 121 1.79 8.08 4.43
N PRO A 122 0.94 8.80 3.67
CA PRO A 122 -0.48 8.93 3.95
C PRO A 122 -1.22 7.60 3.97
N LYS A 123 -2.07 7.36 4.97
CA LYS A 123 -2.72 6.05 5.16
C LYS A 123 -4.24 6.16 5.32
N LEU A 124 -4.94 5.14 4.83
CA LEU A 124 -6.29 4.78 5.25
C LEU A 124 -6.17 3.71 6.33
N GLU A 125 -6.65 4.00 7.54
CA GLU A 125 -6.75 3.02 8.61
C GLU A 125 -8.08 2.25 8.51
N LEU A 126 -8.01 0.93 8.62
CA LEU A 126 -9.18 0.08 8.78
C LEU A 126 -9.30 -0.29 10.25
N HIS A 127 -10.48 -0.05 10.83
CA HIS A 127 -10.79 -0.34 12.21
C HIS A 127 -12.04 -1.20 12.33
N ARG A 128 -12.03 -2.12 13.31
CA ARG A 128 -13.21 -2.89 13.71
C ARG A 128 -13.23 -2.93 15.23
N GLU A 129 -14.29 -2.41 15.82
CA GLU A 129 -14.45 -2.37 17.28
C GLU A 129 -14.34 -3.75 17.92
N SER A 130 -14.86 -4.79 17.26
CA SER A 130 -14.83 -6.18 17.72
C SER A 130 -13.43 -6.75 17.96
N LEU A 131 -12.38 -6.14 17.40
CA LEU A 131 -10.99 -6.56 17.63
C LEU A 131 -10.40 -5.96 18.92
N GLY A 132 -11.08 -5.00 19.56
CA GLY A 132 -10.64 -4.36 20.80
C GLY A 132 -9.28 -3.68 20.68
N LYS A 133 -8.90 -3.24 19.46
CA LYS A 133 -7.62 -2.59 19.19
C LYS A 133 -7.79 -1.06 19.15
N PRO A 134 -6.78 -0.31 19.62
CA PRO A 134 -6.81 1.15 19.56
C PRO A 134 -6.72 1.63 18.12
N LEU A 135 -7.22 2.85 17.89
CA LEU A 135 -7.04 3.58 16.65
C LEU A 135 -5.61 4.10 16.54
N LEU A 136 -4.95 3.76 15.44
CA LEU A 136 -3.61 4.25 15.10
C LEU A 136 -3.65 5.75 14.76
N ALA A 137 -4.79 6.28 14.30
CA ALA A 137 -4.97 7.67 13.89
C ALA A 137 -4.57 8.70 14.95
N TRP A 138 -4.63 8.35 16.23
CA TRP A 138 -4.21 9.23 17.33
C TRP A 138 -2.70 9.41 17.43
N GLU A 139 -1.93 8.43 16.97
CA GLU A 139 -0.46 8.40 17.10
C GLU A 139 0.25 8.56 15.75
N ASP A 140 -0.41 8.22 14.63
CA ASP A 140 0.15 8.36 13.29
C ASP A 140 -0.41 9.61 12.57
N PRO A 141 0.40 10.67 12.39
CA PRO A 141 -0.05 11.90 11.73
C PRO A 141 -0.31 11.69 10.24
N TRP A 142 0.10 10.56 9.68
CA TRP A 142 -0.12 10.24 8.28
C TRP A 142 -1.47 9.59 7.99
N ILE A 143 -2.21 9.15 9.01
CA ILE A 143 -3.55 8.62 8.78
C ILE A 143 -4.47 9.76 8.34
N ARG A 144 -5.09 9.63 7.16
CA ARG A 144 -5.96 10.65 6.55
C ARG A 144 -7.44 10.28 6.59
N GLY A 145 -7.74 8.99 6.70
CA GLY A 145 -9.09 8.49 6.91
C GLY A 145 -9.09 7.25 7.78
N VAL A 146 -10.18 7.02 8.49
CA VAL A 146 -10.48 5.80 9.24
C VAL A 146 -11.77 5.23 8.69
N ALA A 147 -11.69 4.01 8.15
CA ALA A 147 -12.85 3.21 7.77
C ALA A 147 -13.22 2.27 8.91
N SER A 148 -14.41 2.43 9.47
CA SER A 148 -14.91 1.67 10.62
C SER A 148 -16.34 1.17 10.40
N ASN A 149 -16.70 0.08 11.08
CA ASN A 149 -18.08 -0.42 11.14
C ASN A 149 -18.86 0.08 12.37
N SER A 150 -18.30 1.04 13.09
CA SER A 150 -18.93 1.73 14.22
C SER A 150 -18.55 3.21 14.22
N GLU A 151 -19.37 4.03 14.88
CA GLU A 151 -19.11 5.45 15.05
C GLU A 151 -17.94 5.67 16.02
N LEU A 152 -16.97 6.49 15.62
CA LEU A 152 -15.73 6.70 16.36
C LEU A 152 -15.44 8.19 16.52
N ALA A 153 -14.91 8.57 17.69
CA ALA A 153 -14.24 9.85 17.84
C ALA A 153 -12.88 9.79 17.13
N LEU A 154 -12.65 10.72 16.19
CA LEU A 154 -11.44 10.79 15.39
C LEU A 154 -10.64 12.07 15.68
N PRO A 155 -9.31 12.06 15.52
CA PRO A 155 -8.52 13.28 15.63
C PRO A 155 -8.84 14.26 14.50
N PRO A 156 -8.53 15.56 14.67
CA PRO A 156 -8.73 16.56 13.63
C PRO A 156 -8.11 16.17 12.28
N HIS A 157 -8.77 16.58 11.21
CA HIS A 157 -8.33 16.35 9.82
C HIS A 157 -8.22 14.86 9.41
N VAL A 158 -8.90 13.96 10.12
CA VAL A 158 -9.13 12.57 9.71
C VAL A 158 -10.57 12.40 9.27
N GLU A 159 -10.76 11.86 8.07
CA GLU A 159 -12.08 11.56 7.54
C GLU A 159 -12.64 10.27 8.16
N SER A 160 -13.90 10.31 8.60
CA SER A 160 -14.64 9.13 9.01
C SER A 160 -15.29 8.49 7.79
N LEU A 161 -15.06 7.19 7.58
CA LEU A 161 -15.59 6.41 6.48
C LEU A 161 -16.29 5.17 7.04
N ASP A 162 -17.36 4.74 6.37
CA ASP A 162 -18.01 3.47 6.67
C ASP A 162 -17.23 2.33 6.00
N LEU A 163 -16.78 1.36 6.80
CA LEU A 163 -16.03 0.20 6.32
C LEU A 163 -16.87 -0.72 5.43
N ASP A 164 -18.20 -0.73 5.61
CA ASP A 164 -19.12 -1.57 4.88
C ASP A 164 -19.72 -0.86 3.64
N ASP A 165 -19.54 0.47 3.51
CA ASP A 165 -19.85 1.22 2.28
C ASP A 165 -18.69 1.17 1.27
N ILE A 166 -18.65 0.06 0.54
CA ILE A 166 -17.62 -0.20 -0.48
C ILE A 166 -17.64 0.84 -1.61
N GLU A 167 -18.80 1.42 -1.93
CA GLU A 167 -18.90 2.41 -3.00
C GLU A 167 -18.29 3.74 -2.57
N ALA A 168 -18.65 4.23 -1.38
CA ALA A 168 -18.04 5.44 -0.81
C ALA A 168 -16.52 5.28 -0.63
N LEU A 169 -16.05 4.13 -0.16
CA LEU A 169 -14.62 3.82 -0.08
C LEU A 169 -13.93 3.83 -1.45
N THR A 170 -14.60 3.30 -2.47
CA THR A 170 -14.07 3.31 -3.83
C THR A 170 -13.94 4.74 -4.35
N GLU A 171 -14.95 5.58 -4.14
CA GLU A 171 -14.93 6.99 -4.54
C GLU A 171 -13.83 7.77 -3.82
N TRP A 172 -13.71 7.55 -2.51
CA TRP A 172 -12.66 8.17 -1.69
C TRP A 172 -11.25 7.85 -2.20
N ILE A 173 -10.99 6.58 -2.52
CA ILE A 173 -9.69 6.15 -3.06
C ILE A 173 -9.51 6.61 -4.51
N ALA A 174 -10.56 6.61 -5.33
CA ALA A 174 -10.48 7.05 -6.72
C ALA A 174 -10.15 8.54 -6.84
N ASP A 175 -10.59 9.35 -5.88
CA ASP A 175 -10.26 10.78 -5.81
C ASP A 175 -8.84 11.05 -5.28
N TRP A 176 -8.17 10.04 -4.71
CA TRP A 176 -6.87 10.18 -4.06
C TRP A 176 -5.78 10.81 -4.94
N PRO A 177 -5.60 10.42 -6.22
CA PRO A 177 -4.61 11.05 -7.12
C PRO A 177 -4.78 12.55 -7.24
N ARG A 178 -6.02 13.05 -7.30
CA ARG A 178 -6.33 14.48 -7.37
C ARG A 178 -5.93 15.21 -6.08
N ARG A 179 -6.07 14.54 -4.93
CA ARG A 179 -5.75 15.05 -3.60
C ARG A 179 -4.26 14.92 -3.24
N TRP A 180 -3.49 14.14 -4.00
CA TRP A 180 -2.11 13.80 -3.69
C TRP A 180 -1.21 15.02 -3.36
N PRO A 181 -1.25 16.14 -4.10
CA PRO A 181 -0.39 17.29 -3.82
C PRO A 181 -0.53 17.83 -2.39
N GLN A 182 -1.72 17.74 -1.80
CA GLN A 182 -2.01 18.17 -0.44
C GLN A 182 -1.84 17.04 0.59
N MET A 183 -2.04 15.79 0.18
CA MET A 183 -2.02 14.64 1.10
C MET A 183 -0.61 14.16 1.43
N ARG A 184 0.40 14.46 0.61
CA ARG A 184 1.81 14.02 0.77
C ARG A 184 2.59 14.65 1.94
N PHE A 185 1.90 15.33 2.84
CA PHE A 185 2.44 15.88 4.10
C PHE A 185 1.77 15.18 5.29
N PRO A 186 2.36 15.17 6.49
CA PRO A 186 1.65 14.72 7.69
C PRO A 186 0.54 15.72 8.07
N ARG A 187 -0.49 15.26 8.80
CA ARG A 187 -1.41 16.18 9.49
C ARG A 187 -0.66 16.96 10.54
N LEU A 188 -1.07 18.21 10.78
CA LEU A 188 -0.67 18.92 11.99
C LEU A 188 -1.34 18.23 13.17
N MET A 189 -0.54 17.65 14.06
CA MET A 189 -1.04 17.16 15.34
C MET A 189 -1.19 18.36 16.26
N GLU A 190 -2.40 18.59 16.77
CA GLU A 190 -2.55 19.48 17.92
C GLU A 190 -1.80 18.84 19.08
N ILE A 191 -0.78 19.53 19.60
CA ILE A 191 -0.16 19.16 20.85
C ILE A 191 -1.25 19.33 21.90
N ALA A 192 -1.74 18.23 22.47
CA ALA A 192 -2.63 18.30 23.62
C ALA A 192 -1.96 19.21 24.68
N PRO A 193 -2.67 20.22 25.21
CA PRO A 193 -2.11 21.16 26.18
C PRO A 193 -1.62 20.46 27.46
#